data_AF-A0A1F3BQT2-F1
#
_entry.id   AF-A0A1F3BQT2-F1
#
_cell.length_a   1.000
_cell.length_b   1.000
_cell.length_c   1.000
_cell.angle_alpha   90.00
_cell.angle_beta   90.00
_cell.angle_gamma   90.00
#
_symmetry.space_group_name_H-M   'P 1'
#
loop_
_entity.id
_entity.type
_entity.pdbx_description
1 polymer ?
#
loop_
_entity_poly.entity_id
_entity_poly.type
_entity_poly.pdbx_seq_one_letter_code
_entity_poly.pdbx_strand_id
1 'polypeptide(L)'
;MEFKKLELEPETSWFKRKIWSQHVKKTTLYIILGAIAGFIFFYFTEGISMDNIQINDILRSTFIGGFFGFFITNSPCANNKC
;
A
#
# COMPACT_ATOMS: atom_id res chain seq x y z
N MET A 1 -33.39 -1.28 -27.86
CA MET A 1 -32.22 -2.02 -27.34
C MET A 1 -32.49 -2.30 -25.88
N GLU A 2 -32.79 -3.55 -25.53
CA GLU A 2 -32.95 -3.93 -24.12
C GLU A 2 -31.57 -4.23 -23.55
N PHE A 3 -31.12 -3.37 -22.63
CA PHE A 3 -29.86 -3.56 -21.93
C PHE A 3 -29.94 -4.84 -21.09
N LYS A 4 -29.12 -5.83 -21.44
CA LYS A 4 -28.89 -7.01 -20.63
C LYS A 4 -28.29 -6.53 -19.30
N LYS A 5 -29.12 -6.48 -18.25
CA LYS A 5 -28.68 -6.11 -16.89
C LYS A 5 -27.63 -7.14 -16.47
N LEU A 6 -26.37 -6.73 -16.40
CA LEU A 6 -25.33 -7.50 -15.71
C LEU A 6 -25.87 -7.79 -14.31
N GLU A 7 -25.85 -9.06 -13.91
CA GLU A 7 -26.18 -9.48 -12.56
C GLU A 7 -25.24 -8.73 -11.61
N LEU A 8 -25.75 -7.67 -11.01
CA LEU A 8 -25.01 -6.84 -10.08
C LEU A 8 -24.78 -7.71 -8.85
N GLU A 9 -23.56 -8.23 -8.73
CA GLU A 9 -23.03 -8.88 -7.54
C GLU A 9 -23.45 -8.05 -6.30
N PRO A 10 -24.00 -8.69 -5.25
CA PRO A 10 -24.69 -8.00 -4.16
C PRO A 10 -23.86 -6.82 -3.65
N GLU A 11 -24.53 -5.68 -3.43
CA GLU A 11 -23.93 -4.43 -2.94
C GLU A 11 -23.26 -4.64 -1.58
N THR A 12 -22.06 -5.21 -1.58
CA THR A 12 -21.17 -5.14 -0.44
C THR A 12 -20.76 -3.68 -0.28
N SER A 13 -20.69 -3.22 0.98
CA SER A 13 -20.19 -1.90 1.35
C SER A 13 -19.01 -1.50 0.45
N TRP A 14 -19.10 -0.34 -0.21
CA TRP A 14 -18.07 0.18 -1.12
C TRP A 14 -16.65 0.10 -0.52
N PHE A 15 -16.57 0.21 0.81
CA PHE A 15 -15.36 0.06 1.59
C PHE A 15 -14.79 -1.38 1.57
N LYS A 16 -15.64 -2.39 1.80
CA LYS A 16 -15.25 -3.81 1.70
C LYS A 16 -14.78 -4.16 0.30
N ARG A 17 -15.47 -3.67 -0.74
CA ARG A 17 -15.09 -3.93 -2.14
C ARG A 17 -13.73 -3.33 -2.49
N LYS A 18 -13.42 -2.13 -1.99
CA LYS A 18 -12.16 -1.45 -2.28
C LYS A 18 -10.97 -2.08 -1.55
N ILE A 19 -11.14 -2.44 -0.27
CA ILE A 19 -10.09 -3.04 0.57
C ILE A 19 -9.85 -4.51 0.22
N TRP A 20 -10.89 -5.25 -0.17
CA TRP A 20 -10.77 -6.67 -0.51
C TRP A 20 -10.41 -6.92 -1.99
N SER A 21 -9.97 -5.88 -2.70
CA SER A 21 -9.49 -6.04 -4.08
C SER A 21 -8.17 -6.82 -4.11
N GLN A 22 -7.96 -7.58 -5.19
CA GLN A 22 -6.70 -8.31 -5.42
C GLN A 22 -5.48 -7.37 -5.40
N HIS A 23 -5.68 -6.12 -5.83
CA HIS A 23 -4.65 -5.11 -5.85
C HIS A 23 -4.20 -4.73 -4.43
N VAL A 24 -5.14 -4.47 -3.51
CA VAL A 24 -4.81 -4.16 -2.11
C VAL A 24 -4.09 -5.33 -1.45
N LYS A 25 -4.51 -6.58 -1.69
CA LYS A 25 -3.82 -7.76 -1.14
C LYS A 25 -2.36 -7.83 -1.60
N LYS A 26 -2.11 -7.63 -2.89
CA LYS A 26 -0.76 -7.67 -3.46
C LYS A 26 0.11 -6.53 -2.92
N THR A 27 -0.45 -5.32 -2.85
CA THR A 27 0.22 -4.14 -2.29
C THR A 27 0.57 -4.35 -0.82
N THR A 28 -0.37 -4.84 0.01
CA THR A 28 -0.11 -5.15 1.42
C THR A 28 1.00 -6.19 1.57
N LEU A 29 1.02 -7.23 0.72
CA LEU A 29 2.07 -8.25 0.75
C LEU A 29 3.45 -7.65 0.43
N TYR A 30 3.56 -6.78 -0.57
CA TYR A 30 4.83 -6.10 -0.87
C TYR A 30 5.27 -5.12 0.21
N ILE A 31 4.33 -4.42 0.85
CA ILE A 31 4.62 -3.54 1.99
C ILE A 31 5.23 -4.37 3.14
N ILE A 32 4.60 -5.52 3.47
CA ILE A 32 5.11 -6.41 4.52
C ILE A 32 6.50 -6.95 4.16
N LEU A 33 6.71 -7.40 2.92
CA LEU A 33 8.02 -7.88 2.47
C LEU A 33 9.09 -6.79 2.55
N GLY A 34 8.78 -5.56 2.12
CA GLY A 34 9.68 -4.42 2.22
C GLY A 34 10.00 -4.04 3.67
N ALA A 35 8.99 -4.09 4.55
CA ALA A 35 9.18 -3.83 5.98
C ALA A 35 10.08 -4.88 6.63
N ILE A 36 9.88 -6.17 6.34
CA ILE A 36 10.73 -7.25 6.84
C ILE A 36 12.17 -7.09 6.32
N ALA A 37 12.34 -6.82 5.03
CA ALA A 37 13.67 -6.64 4.44
C ALA A 37 14.39 -5.43 5.04
N GLY A 38 13.70 -4.29 5.20
CA GLY A 38 14.25 -3.10 5.84
C GLY A 38 14.59 -3.32 7.31
N PHE A 39 13.75 -4.05 8.05
CA PHE A 39 14.02 -4.43 9.44
C PHE A 39 15.26 -5.31 9.56
N ILE A 40 15.38 -6.34 8.71
CA ILE A 40 16.56 -7.22 8.67
C ILE A 40 17.81 -6.40 8.36
N PHE A 41 17.75 -5.54 7.33
CA PHE A 41 18.87 -4.67 6.97
C PHE A 41 19.30 -3.79 8.14
N PHE A 42 18.35 -3.07 8.75
CA PHE A 42 18.58 -2.19 9.89
C PHE A 42 19.18 -2.94 11.08
N TYR A 43 18.67 -4.15 11.39
CA TYR A 43 19.18 -4.99 12.47
C TYR A 43 20.65 -5.36 12.26
N PHE A 44 21.06 -5.67 11.03
CA PHE A 44 22.44 -6.01 10.71
C PHE A 44 23.38 -4.79 10.57
N THR A 45 22.87 -3.62 10.17
CA THR A 45 23.71 -2.42 9.95
C THR A 45 23.83 -1.52 11.16
N GLU A 46 22.75 -1.30 11.92
CA GLU A 46 22.68 -0.28 12.98
C GLU A 46 22.67 -0.85 14.40
N GLY A 47 22.74 -2.18 14.55
CA GLY A 47 23.12 -2.84 15.81
C GLY A 47 22.33 -2.38 17.04
N ILE A 48 21.18 -3.02 17.30
CA ILE A 48 20.47 -3.11 18.60
C ILE A 48 20.09 -1.77 19.28
N SER A 49 20.42 -0.61 18.72
CA SER A 49 20.08 0.70 19.30
C SER A 49 18.65 1.12 18.91
N MET A 50 17.67 0.29 19.25
CA MET A 50 16.24 0.61 19.07
C MET A 50 15.73 1.68 20.03
N ASP A 51 16.54 2.08 21.02
CA ASP A 51 16.18 3.07 22.04
C ASP A 51 16.00 4.49 21.47
N ASN A 52 16.51 4.79 20.28
CA ASN A 52 16.40 6.10 19.64
C ASN A 52 15.34 6.18 18.53
N ILE A 53 14.48 5.16 18.37
CA ILE A 53 13.41 5.22 17.37
C ILE A 53 12.30 6.17 17.86
N GLN A 54 12.40 7.46 17.48
CA GLN A 54 11.33 8.42 17.73
C GLN A 54 10.12 8.13 16.84
N ILE A 55 8.94 8.02 17.45
CA ILE A 55 7.66 7.82 16.76
C ILE A 55 7.42 8.91 15.70
N ASN A 56 7.89 10.14 15.95
CA ASN A 56 7.78 11.26 15.02
C ASN A 56 8.51 10.99 13.69
N ASP A 57 9.69 10.35 13.74
CA ASP A 57 10.47 10.04 12.54
C ASP A 57 9.83 8.90 11.73
N ILE A 58 9.23 7.91 12.41
CA ILE A 58 8.44 6.87 11.75
C ILE A 58 7.23 7.48 11.05
N LEU A 59 6.47 8.34 11.73
CA LEU A 59 5.28 8.97 11.15
C LEU A 59 5.64 9.84 9.95
N ARG A 60 6.71 10.64 10.06
CA ARG A 60 7.20 11.48 8.97
C ARG A 60 7.64 10.64 7.77
N SER A 61 8.40 9.59 7.99
CA SER A 61 8.87 8.69 6.93
C SER A 61 7.71 7.93 6.26
N THR A 62 6.75 7.48 7.05
CA THR A 62 5.54 6.82 6.56
C THR A 62 4.66 7.77 5.76
N PHE A 63 4.51 9.02 6.21
CA PHE A 63 3.74 10.03 5.49
C PHE A 63 4.38 10.38 4.14
N ILE A 64 5.70 10.64 4.13
CA ILE A 64 6.45 10.95 2.92
C ILE A 64 6.40 9.75 1.96
N GLY A 65 6.72 8.54 2.44
CA GLY A 65 6.67 7.32 1.63
C GLY A 65 5.28 7.02 1.10
N GLY A 66 4.24 7.18 1.93
CA GLY A 66 2.85 7.01 1.54
C GLY A 66 2.39 8.03 0.50
N PHE A 67 2.80 9.29 0.64
CA PHE A 67 2.51 10.35 -0.32
C PHE A 67 3.14 10.05 -1.70
N PHE A 68 4.43 9.72 -1.73
CA PHE A 68 5.11 9.37 -2.98
C PHE A 68 4.54 8.08 -3.59
N GLY A 69 4.27 7.06 -2.77
CA GLY A 69 3.64 5.83 -3.22
C GLY A 69 2.26 6.07 -3.84
N PHE A 70 1.45 6.94 -3.24
CA PHE A 70 0.14 7.33 -3.79
C PHE A 70 0.29 8.05 -5.15
N PHE A 71 1.23 8.98 -5.26
CA PHE A 71 1.49 9.70 -6.52
C PHE A 71 1.97 8.77 -7.63
N ILE A 72 2.90 7.86 -7.34
CA ILE A 72 3.42 6.91 -8.33
C ILE A 72 2.31 5.98 -8.81
N THR A 73 1.51 5.43 -7.88
CA THR A 73 0.44 4.47 -8.21
C THR A 73 -0.76 5.09 -8.91
N ASN A 74 -1.05 6.38 -8.69
CA ASN A 74 -2.14 7.10 -9.36
C ASN A 74 -1.67 7.91 -10.58
N SER A 75 -0.38 7.83 -10.93
CA SER A 75 0.13 8.51 -12.12
C SER A 75 -0.52 7.98 -13.41
N PRO A 76 -0.63 8.80 -14.47
CA PRO A 76 -1.13 8.35 -15.76
C PRO A 76 -0.34 7.17 -16.32
N CYS A 77 0.97 7.14 -16.04
CA CYS A 77 1.86 6.07 -16.50
C CYS A 77 1.65 4.74 -15.77
N ALA A 78 1.24 4.74 -14.51
CA ALA A 78 0.88 3.50 -13.82
C ALA A 78 -0.39 2.82 -14.38
N ASN A 79 -1.15 3.53 -15.22
CA ASN A 79 -2.39 3.05 -15.84
C ASN A 79 -2.27 2.79 -17.34
N ASN A 80 -1.04 2.66 -17.89
CA ASN A 80 -0.78 2.50 -19.34
C ASN A 80 -1.46 3.61 -20.18
N LYS A 81 -1.51 4.84 -19.65
CA LYS A 81 -2.00 6.03 -20.36
C LYS A 81 -0.87 6.99 -20.75
N CYS A 82 0.36 6.53 -20.60
CA CYS A 82 1.48 6.92 -21.45
C CYS A 82 1.72 5.77 -22.43
#